data_AF-A0A1I4PX12-F1
#
_entry.id   AF-A0A1I4PX12-F1
#
_cell.length_a   1.000
_cell.length_b   1.000
_cell.length_c   1.000
_cell.angle_alpha   90.00
_cell.angle_beta   90.00
_cell.angle_gamma   90.00
#
_symmetry.space_group_name_H-M   'P 1'
#
loop_
_entity.id
_entity.type
_entity.pdbx_description
1 polymer ?
#
loop_
_entity_poly.entity_id
_entity_poly.type
_entity_poly.pdbx_seq_one_letter_code
_entity_poly.pdbx_strand_id
1 'polypeptide(L)'
;MLALQAKKHGGRACDLAKELDVPESGILDFSSNLNPLGTPFNYKDDSIDLEQIIFSSVDRFEQYPDNRYLELRNAAAGFTGHGVTFDNIVPGSGSCEILRLAVESVVKEDDLVIVPSPSSGQYRHIAGIFGARVHSFTSKEMLTLPKMTLERASVLIIQNPNDPTGELLQKDDLIHLAEMCSEHNTLLIVDESSIELSDPDMSMVDLALDNDHLLVIRSVSNIIGMPGIRLAYGIASRSLAGILNSARLSWNIGVVDEVIGTAFLSMEGGSDCEYLSMSRDLIKKERKYISKRFSGIYGFDVIESSANYVLVDIRDLFLDSARLTEGLASHGIMIRDCSDLFNGEKRYVRLSVRPRDEFERLIRTLDDVFAEMSREDAREKLEETIEHGGASTAGRGSCEYYPCHFTGQDCTFCFCPFYACEEERTGGKWIESSTGGQVWSCEHCTLLHRPNVAKMVLDALMADGDTDDNIRRAWKEVIIPLL
;
A
#
# COMPACT_ATOMS: atom_id res chain seq x y z
N MET A 1 -12.51 19.66 22.08
CA MET A 1 -12.29 18.22 21.82
C MET A 1 -11.61 18.11 20.47
N LEU A 2 -10.41 17.53 20.41
CA LEU A 2 -9.76 17.23 19.12
C LEU A 2 -10.66 16.26 18.34
N ALA A 3 -11.02 16.61 17.10
CA ALA A 3 -11.77 15.74 16.21
C ALA A 3 -10.84 14.64 15.67
N LEU A 4 -10.51 13.66 16.51
CA LEU A 4 -9.68 12.52 16.14
C LEU A 4 -10.57 11.45 15.48
N GLN A 5 -10.23 11.06 14.27
CA GLN A 5 -10.83 9.93 13.57
C GLN A 5 -9.80 8.82 13.41
N ALA A 6 -10.24 7.57 13.54
CA ALA A 6 -9.41 6.40 13.28
C ALA A 6 -8.89 6.44 11.84
N LYS A 7 -7.60 6.10 11.64
CA LYS A 7 -6.98 6.05 10.31
C LYS A 7 -7.20 4.69 9.65
N LYS A 8 -7.34 4.70 8.33
CA LYS A 8 -7.46 3.49 7.52
C LYS A 8 -6.07 2.90 7.28
N HIS A 9 -5.96 1.57 7.41
CA HIS A 9 -4.75 0.80 7.14
C HIS A 9 -5.06 -0.39 6.25
N GLY A 10 -4.01 -0.97 5.62
CA GLY A 10 -4.09 -2.28 4.98
C GLY A 10 -4.22 -3.40 6.02
N GLY A 11 -4.13 -4.67 5.58
CA GLY A 11 -4.10 -5.83 6.48
C GLY A 11 -5.45 -6.18 7.12
N ARG A 12 -6.56 -5.94 6.40
CA ARG A 12 -7.93 -6.31 6.84
C ARG A 12 -8.40 -7.65 6.25
N ALA A 13 -7.48 -8.62 6.16
CA ALA A 13 -7.76 -9.93 5.58
C ALA A 13 -8.88 -10.68 6.32
N CYS A 14 -8.91 -10.59 7.66
CA CYS A 14 -9.97 -11.18 8.48
C CYS A 14 -11.38 -10.64 8.16
N ASP A 15 -11.50 -9.34 7.87
CA ASP A 15 -12.80 -8.73 7.54
C ASP A 15 -13.27 -9.21 6.16
N LEU A 16 -12.37 -9.16 5.17
CA LEU A 16 -12.67 -9.63 3.81
C LEU A 16 -12.98 -11.13 3.77
N ALA A 17 -12.24 -11.94 4.51
CA ALA A 17 -12.45 -13.38 4.60
C ALA A 17 -13.87 -13.72 5.11
N LYS A 18 -14.36 -12.94 6.10
CA LYS A 18 -15.73 -13.09 6.60
C LYS A 18 -16.78 -12.65 5.58
N GLU A 19 -16.52 -11.56 4.85
CA GLU A 19 -17.42 -11.07 3.80
C GLU A 19 -17.57 -12.09 2.65
N LEU A 20 -16.48 -12.77 2.29
CA LEU A 20 -16.45 -13.76 1.20
C LEU A 20 -16.77 -15.19 1.64
N ASP A 21 -16.98 -15.45 2.94
CA ASP A 21 -17.14 -16.79 3.52
C ASP A 21 -15.99 -17.77 3.14
N VAL A 22 -14.75 -17.27 3.19
CA VAL A 22 -13.52 -18.03 2.92
C VAL A 22 -12.60 -18.02 4.14
N PRO A 23 -11.70 -19.01 4.31
CA PRO A 23 -10.67 -18.91 5.32
C PRO A 23 -9.73 -17.74 5.03
N GLU A 24 -9.20 -17.10 6.08
CA GLU A 24 -8.25 -15.97 5.95
C GLU A 24 -7.01 -16.34 5.14
N SER A 25 -6.57 -17.60 5.21
CA SER A 25 -5.48 -18.14 4.39
C SER A 25 -5.78 -18.20 2.88
N GLY A 26 -7.05 -18.03 2.49
CA GLY A 26 -7.47 -17.91 1.10
C GLY A 26 -7.30 -16.49 0.53
N ILE A 27 -7.09 -15.49 1.40
CA ILE A 27 -6.90 -14.09 1.00
C ILE A 27 -5.45 -13.84 0.64
N LEU A 28 -5.25 -13.25 -0.54
CA LEU A 28 -3.95 -12.85 -1.02
C LEU A 28 -3.72 -11.36 -0.73
N ASP A 29 -2.91 -11.07 0.29
CA ASP A 29 -2.71 -9.69 0.77
C ASP A 29 -1.46 -9.02 0.19
N PHE A 30 -1.67 -8.17 -0.83
CA PHE A 30 -0.69 -7.20 -1.34
C PHE A 30 -0.78 -5.83 -0.63
N SER A 31 -1.73 -5.63 0.28
CA SER A 31 -1.92 -4.36 0.97
C SER A 31 -0.92 -4.15 2.11
N SER A 32 -0.36 -5.23 2.67
CA SER A 32 0.60 -5.19 3.78
C SER A 32 2.04 -5.35 3.30
N ASN A 33 2.93 -4.42 3.68
CA ASN A 33 4.33 -4.37 3.25
C ASN A 33 5.22 -5.31 4.07
N LEU A 34 5.09 -6.62 3.87
CA LEU A 34 5.86 -7.65 4.59
C LEU A 34 7.05 -8.15 3.76
N ASN A 35 7.96 -8.87 4.41
CA ASN A 35 9.05 -9.56 3.70
C ASN A 35 8.48 -10.66 2.78
N PRO A 36 8.71 -10.59 1.45
CA PRO A 36 8.20 -11.60 0.51
C PRO A 36 8.84 -12.98 0.66
N LEU A 37 10.00 -13.08 1.34
CA LEU A 37 10.63 -14.37 1.63
C LEU A 37 9.90 -15.13 2.75
N GLY A 38 8.94 -14.49 3.43
CA GLY A 38 8.19 -15.06 4.54
C GLY A 38 8.82 -14.70 5.87
N THR A 39 8.95 -15.70 6.76
CA THR A 39 9.51 -15.54 8.09
C THR A 39 10.86 -16.25 8.21
N PRO A 40 11.83 -15.70 8.96
CA PRO A 40 13.14 -16.32 9.12
C PRO A 40 13.05 -17.73 9.75
N PHE A 41 11.99 -18.03 10.52
CA PHE A 41 11.79 -19.35 11.17
C PHE A 41 11.38 -20.48 10.22
N ASN A 42 10.93 -20.15 9.01
CA ASN A 42 10.61 -21.13 7.96
C ASN A 42 11.67 -21.14 6.85
N TYR A 43 12.72 -20.34 7.01
CA TYR A 43 13.83 -20.26 6.08
C TYR A 43 14.84 -21.38 6.39
N LYS A 44 15.66 -21.76 5.40
CA LYS A 44 16.54 -22.94 5.39
C LYS A 44 17.64 -22.98 6.48
N ASP A 45 17.65 -22.02 7.39
CA ASP A 45 18.60 -21.93 8.48
C ASP A 45 17.97 -22.56 9.73
N ASP A 46 18.46 -23.76 10.10
CA ASP A 46 18.03 -24.49 11.31
C ASP A 46 18.49 -23.79 12.61
N SER A 47 19.07 -22.57 12.55
CA SER A 47 19.61 -21.86 13.71
C SER A 47 18.55 -21.28 14.65
N ILE A 48 17.33 -21.01 14.16
CA ILE A 48 16.23 -20.43 14.95
C ILE A 48 14.90 -21.15 14.70
N ASP A 49 14.35 -21.76 15.75
CA ASP A 49 13.10 -22.51 15.71
C ASP A 49 12.02 -21.79 16.53
N LEU A 50 10.92 -21.40 15.88
CA LEU A 50 9.85 -20.63 16.52
C LEU A 50 9.16 -21.39 17.65
N GLU A 51 8.91 -22.69 17.47
CA GLU A 51 8.25 -23.50 18.50
C GLU A 51 9.14 -23.60 19.74
N GLN A 52 10.43 -23.88 19.57
CA GLN A 52 11.39 -23.95 20.67
C GLN A 52 11.54 -22.62 21.38
N ILE A 53 11.59 -21.49 20.66
CA ILE A 53 11.64 -20.14 21.26
C ILE A 53 10.40 -19.89 22.13
N ILE A 54 9.21 -20.25 21.64
CA ILE A 54 7.97 -20.08 22.40
C ILE A 54 7.93 -21.04 23.60
N PHE A 55 8.19 -22.33 23.40
CA PHE A 55 8.13 -23.32 24.48
C PHE A 55 9.15 -23.05 25.59
N SER A 56 10.37 -22.61 25.24
CA SER A 56 11.40 -22.25 26.23
C SER A 56 11.12 -20.95 26.98
N SER A 57 10.17 -20.13 26.52
CA SER A 57 9.79 -18.87 27.16
C SER A 57 8.50 -18.93 27.98
N VAL A 58 7.82 -20.08 28.04
CA VAL A 58 6.54 -20.24 28.76
C VAL A 58 6.66 -19.83 30.24
N ASP A 59 7.77 -20.18 30.90
CA ASP A 59 8.00 -19.82 32.31
C ASP A 59 8.13 -18.30 32.53
N ARG A 60 8.47 -17.53 31.48
CA ARG A 60 8.53 -16.05 31.54
C ARG A 60 7.14 -15.42 31.53
N PHE A 61 6.08 -16.12 31.13
CA PHE A 61 4.73 -15.56 31.02
C PHE A 61 4.09 -15.25 32.39
N GLU A 62 4.51 -15.95 33.44
CA GLU A 62 4.04 -15.71 34.81
C GLU A 62 4.73 -14.50 35.47
N GLN A 63 5.70 -13.87 34.79
CA GLN A 63 6.51 -12.79 35.33
C GLN A 63 6.41 -11.54 34.44
N TYR A 64 6.54 -10.37 35.05
CA TYR A 64 6.78 -9.16 34.27
C TYR A 64 8.16 -9.25 33.58
N PRO A 65 8.29 -8.81 32.32
CA PRO A 65 9.59 -8.68 31.68
C PRO A 65 10.56 -7.82 32.50
N ASP A 66 11.87 -8.03 32.33
CA ASP A 66 12.85 -7.04 32.80
C ASP A 66 12.58 -5.73 32.05
N ASN A 67 12.09 -4.72 32.78
CA ASN A 67 11.73 -3.45 32.16
C ASN A 67 12.92 -2.78 31.44
N ARG A 68 14.17 -3.17 31.70
CA ARG A 68 15.34 -2.63 30.99
C ARG A 68 15.49 -3.21 29.58
N TYR A 69 14.91 -4.38 29.32
CA TYR A 69 15.04 -5.16 28.08
C TYR A 69 16.48 -5.31 27.61
N LEU A 70 17.40 -5.64 28.53
CA LEU A 70 18.83 -5.65 28.21
C LEU A 70 19.18 -6.69 27.14
N GLU A 71 18.57 -7.88 27.16
CA GLU A 71 18.80 -8.90 26.13
C GLU A 71 18.41 -8.38 24.74
N LEU A 72 17.17 -7.91 24.61
CA LEU A 72 16.66 -7.32 23.37
C LEU A 72 17.49 -6.12 22.89
N ARG A 73 17.88 -5.21 23.79
CA ARG A 73 18.67 -4.02 23.42
C ARG A 73 20.09 -4.38 23.00
N ASN A 74 20.71 -5.39 23.61
CA ASN A 74 22.01 -5.89 23.17
C ASN A 74 21.90 -6.59 21.81
N ALA A 75 20.86 -7.39 21.60
CA ALA A 75 20.60 -8.02 20.30
C ALA A 75 20.37 -6.98 19.21
N ALA A 76 19.54 -5.96 19.46
CA ALA A 76 19.33 -4.85 18.53
C ALA A 76 20.64 -4.10 18.21
N ALA A 77 21.45 -3.78 19.21
CA ALA A 77 22.74 -3.11 19.01
C ALA A 77 23.71 -3.97 18.18
N GLY A 78 23.79 -5.28 18.47
CA GLY A 78 24.61 -6.22 17.71
C GLY A 78 24.13 -6.41 16.28
N PHE A 79 22.82 -6.53 16.08
CA PHE A 79 22.17 -6.61 14.77
C PHE A 79 22.48 -5.39 13.91
N THR A 80 22.34 -4.20 14.50
CA THR A 80 22.58 -2.94 13.80
C THR A 80 24.05 -2.77 13.47
N GLY A 81 24.97 -3.06 14.39
CA GLY A 81 26.40 -2.83 14.17
C GLY A 81 26.80 -1.36 14.35
N HIS A 82 27.75 -0.87 13.54
CA HIS A 82 28.16 0.56 13.50
C HIS A 82 28.62 1.18 14.84
N GLY A 83 29.06 0.36 15.81
CA GLY A 83 29.45 0.85 17.13
C GLY A 83 28.27 1.22 18.05
N VAL A 84 27.03 0.90 17.64
CA VAL A 84 25.83 1.03 18.46
C VAL A 84 25.99 0.15 19.72
N THR A 85 25.60 0.69 20.86
CA THR A 85 25.56 -0.04 22.13
C THR A 85 24.12 -0.11 22.66
N PHE A 86 23.83 -0.98 23.63
CA PHE A 86 22.48 -1.05 24.19
C PHE A 86 22.00 0.31 24.75
N ASP A 87 22.92 1.17 25.21
CA ASP A 87 22.63 2.55 25.68
C ASP A 87 22.07 3.46 24.60
N ASN A 88 22.27 3.13 23.31
CA ASN A 88 21.72 3.86 22.16
C ASN A 88 20.33 3.38 21.75
N ILE A 89 19.86 2.24 22.29
CA ILE A 89 18.63 1.58 21.86
C ILE A 89 17.44 1.98 22.74
N VAL A 90 16.33 2.34 22.07
CA VAL A 90 15.02 2.59 22.68
C VAL A 90 14.03 1.52 22.18
N PRO A 91 13.71 0.49 22.96
CA PRO A 91 12.82 -0.58 22.52
C PRO A 91 11.35 -0.11 22.51
N GLY A 92 10.58 -0.53 21.51
CA GLY A 92 9.15 -0.21 21.42
C GLY A 92 8.26 -1.30 20.81
N SER A 93 7.00 -1.29 21.19
CA SER A 93 5.90 -2.13 20.72
C SER A 93 5.43 -1.71 19.31
N GLY A 94 6.36 -1.75 18.36
CA GLY A 94 6.19 -1.26 16.99
C GLY A 94 6.57 0.22 16.81
N SER A 95 6.84 0.62 15.56
CA SER A 95 7.40 1.94 15.23
C SER A 95 6.49 3.10 15.67
N CYS A 96 5.18 2.89 15.66
CA CYS A 96 4.20 3.88 16.12
C CYS A 96 4.36 4.25 17.59
N GLU A 97 4.76 3.32 18.47
CA GLU A 97 5.00 3.64 19.87
C GLU A 97 6.23 4.53 20.02
N ILE A 98 7.32 4.21 19.31
CA ILE A 98 8.58 4.96 19.38
C ILE A 98 8.39 6.37 18.84
N LEU A 99 7.68 6.50 17.71
CA LEU A 99 7.29 7.78 17.15
C LEU A 99 6.45 8.59 18.14
N ARG A 100 5.45 7.96 18.77
CA ARG A 100 4.60 8.62 19.77
C ARG A 100 5.42 9.08 20.98
N LEU A 101 6.31 8.23 21.48
CA LEU A 101 7.22 8.54 22.58
C LEU A 101 8.13 9.73 22.28
N ALA A 102 8.69 9.78 21.07
CA ALA A 102 9.55 10.89 20.65
C ALA A 102 8.76 12.21 20.56
N VAL A 103 7.58 12.18 19.94
CA VAL A 103 6.70 13.34 19.85
C VAL A 103 6.27 13.79 21.26
N GLU A 104 5.83 12.87 22.12
CA GLU A 104 5.41 13.14 23.50
C GLU A 104 6.53 13.80 24.33
N SER A 105 7.78 13.41 24.11
CA SER A 105 8.92 13.89 24.89
C SER A 105 9.40 15.29 24.48
N VAL A 106 9.06 15.74 23.26
CA VAL A 106 9.63 16.96 22.66
C VAL A 106 8.58 18.01 22.35
N VAL A 107 7.40 17.60 21.88
CA VAL A 107 6.39 18.49 21.31
C VAL A 107 5.47 19.05 22.39
N LYS A 108 5.24 20.36 22.34
CA LYS A 108 4.25 21.08 23.14
C LYS A 108 3.06 21.50 22.28
N GLU A 109 1.98 21.95 22.95
CA GLU A 109 0.84 22.54 22.27
C GLU A 109 1.29 23.72 21.39
N ASP A 110 0.73 23.83 20.17
CA ASP A 110 1.05 24.81 19.13
C ASP A 110 2.46 24.76 18.49
N ASP A 111 3.33 23.85 18.95
CA ASP A 111 4.61 23.58 18.27
C ASP A 111 4.40 23.14 16.83
N LEU A 112 5.34 23.48 15.96
CA LEU A 112 5.32 23.04 14.57
C LEU A 112 5.98 21.67 14.43
N VAL A 113 5.26 20.71 13.85
CA VAL A 113 5.79 19.42 13.40
C VAL A 113 5.68 19.32 11.88
N ILE A 114 6.79 18.95 11.25
CA ILE A 114 6.89 18.78 9.80
C ILE A 114 6.84 17.28 9.48
N VAL A 115 5.95 16.86 8.57
CA VAL A 115 5.72 15.43 8.25
C VAL A 115 5.69 15.19 6.74
N PRO A 116 6.11 14.01 6.25
CA PRO A 116 6.18 13.75 4.81
C PRO A 116 4.77 13.66 4.20
N SER A 117 4.63 14.01 2.93
CA SER A 117 3.40 13.84 2.14
C SER A 117 3.74 13.63 0.67
N PRO A 118 3.25 12.59 0.00
CA PRO A 118 2.32 11.57 0.51
C PRO A 118 3.01 10.64 1.52
N SER A 119 2.34 10.37 2.65
CA SER A 119 2.81 9.39 3.64
C SER A 119 1.67 8.90 4.54
N SER A 120 1.97 7.92 5.40
CA SER A 120 1.05 7.46 6.44
C SER A 120 0.48 8.63 7.25
N GLY A 121 -0.85 8.68 7.35
CA GLY A 121 -1.56 9.67 8.17
C GLY A 121 -1.24 9.57 9.67
N GLN A 122 -0.46 8.57 10.10
CA GLN A 122 -0.05 8.37 11.49
C GLN A 122 0.86 9.46 12.01
N TYR A 123 1.80 9.99 11.22
CA TYR A 123 2.69 11.07 11.66
C TYR A 123 1.87 12.31 12.07
N ARG A 124 0.95 12.72 11.19
CA ARG A 124 0.00 13.82 11.46
C ARG A 124 -0.92 13.51 12.62
N HIS A 125 -1.43 12.27 12.72
CA HIS A 125 -2.33 11.86 13.79
C HIS A 125 -1.66 11.96 15.16
N ILE A 126 -0.47 11.36 15.31
CA ILE A 126 0.31 11.36 16.56
C ILE A 126 0.68 12.80 16.96
N ALA A 127 1.20 13.60 16.05
CA ALA A 127 1.51 15.01 16.34
C ALA A 127 0.25 15.79 16.77
N GLY A 128 -0.89 15.55 16.11
CA GLY A 128 -2.16 16.19 16.45
C GLY A 128 -2.72 15.82 17.83
N ILE A 129 -2.42 14.63 18.35
CA ILE A 129 -2.81 14.22 19.73
C ILE A 129 -2.19 15.16 20.77
N PHE A 130 -0.98 15.67 20.51
CA PHE A 130 -0.26 16.58 21.40
C PHE A 130 -0.49 18.07 21.08
N GLY A 131 -1.48 18.39 20.24
CA GLY A 131 -1.85 19.78 19.92
C GLY A 131 -0.88 20.50 18.97
N ALA A 132 -0.03 19.75 18.24
CA ALA A 132 0.91 20.34 17.31
C ALA A 132 0.22 20.92 16.06
N ARG A 133 0.82 21.99 15.51
CA ARG A 133 0.54 22.44 14.14
C ARG A 133 1.34 21.58 13.17
N VAL A 134 0.66 20.94 12.24
CA VAL A 134 1.31 20.00 11.29
C VAL A 134 1.38 20.58 9.89
N HIS A 135 2.60 20.80 9.40
CA HIS A 135 2.87 21.10 7.99
C HIS A 135 3.40 19.87 7.27
N SER A 136 3.01 19.74 6.00
CA SER A 136 3.39 18.59 5.18
C SER A 136 4.10 19.05 3.92
N PHE A 137 5.16 18.32 3.57
CA PHE A 137 5.96 18.52 2.37
C PHE A 137 6.34 17.16 1.79
N THR A 138 6.64 17.10 0.50
CA THR A 138 7.29 15.92 -0.08
C THR A 138 8.67 15.73 0.51
N SER A 139 9.17 14.49 0.53
CA SER A 139 10.51 14.17 1.04
C SER A 139 11.60 15.02 0.35
N LYS A 140 11.45 15.35 -0.94
CA LYS A 140 12.38 16.24 -1.67
C LYS A 140 12.27 17.70 -1.27
N GLU A 141 11.06 18.21 -1.07
CA GLU A 141 10.88 19.59 -0.60
C GLU A 141 11.48 19.77 0.80
N MET A 142 11.43 18.73 1.65
CA MET A 142 12.04 18.75 2.98
C MET A 142 13.54 19.00 2.96
N LEU A 143 14.25 18.44 1.97
CA LEU A 143 15.70 18.63 1.81
C LEU A 143 16.10 20.07 1.51
N THR A 144 15.15 20.91 1.09
CA THR A 144 15.41 22.30 0.65
C THR A 144 14.57 23.31 1.42
N LEU A 145 14.06 22.94 2.60
CA LEU A 145 13.26 23.84 3.42
C LEU A 145 14.03 25.11 3.78
N PRO A 146 13.39 26.29 3.74
CA PRO A 146 14.00 27.51 4.25
C PRO A 146 14.39 27.36 5.72
N LYS A 147 15.57 27.87 6.11
CA LYS A 147 16.05 27.87 7.50
C LYS A 147 15.00 28.38 8.49
N MET A 148 14.30 29.45 8.13
CA MET A 148 13.26 30.08 8.95
C MET A 148 12.05 29.15 9.23
N THR A 149 11.85 28.11 8.41
CA THR A 149 10.84 27.06 8.64
C THR A 149 11.34 26.06 9.67
N LEU A 150 12.59 25.60 9.55
CA LEU A 150 13.22 24.68 10.50
C LEU A 150 13.38 25.30 11.89
N GLU A 151 13.79 26.57 11.98
CA GLU A 151 13.88 27.34 13.23
C GLU A 151 12.59 27.35 14.06
N ARG A 152 11.44 27.14 13.41
CA ARG A 152 10.13 27.13 14.07
C ARG A 152 9.65 25.72 14.41
N ALA A 153 10.26 24.69 13.84
CA ALA A 153 9.84 23.30 13.97
C ALA A 153 10.54 22.61 15.14
N SER A 154 9.75 21.98 16.01
CA SER A 154 10.28 21.15 17.10
C SER A 154 10.70 19.78 16.59
N VAL A 155 9.97 19.25 15.60
CA VAL A 155 10.20 17.93 15.01
C VAL A 155 10.04 17.99 13.48
N LEU A 156 10.94 17.33 12.78
CA LEU A 156 10.82 16.98 11.36
C LEU A 156 10.88 15.47 11.22
N ILE A 157 9.93 14.89 10.48
CA ILE A 157 9.86 13.44 10.24
C ILE A 157 10.11 13.17 8.76
N ILE A 158 10.98 12.22 8.47
CA ILE A 158 11.18 11.62 7.15
C ILE A 158 10.96 10.11 7.27
N GLN A 159 10.31 9.51 6.28
CA GLN A 159 10.28 8.07 6.11
C GLN A 159 11.20 7.69 4.95
N ASN A 160 12.18 6.79 5.18
CA ASN A 160 13.21 6.46 4.21
C ASN A 160 13.48 4.93 4.16
N PRO A 161 13.05 4.20 3.11
CA PRO A 161 12.27 4.68 1.96
C PRO A 161 10.86 5.14 2.34
N ASN A 162 10.31 6.08 1.58
CA ASN A 162 8.97 6.64 1.82
C ASN A 162 7.84 5.65 1.49
N ASP A 163 6.88 5.47 2.38
CA ASP A 163 5.62 4.76 2.10
C ASP A 163 4.53 5.81 1.82
N PRO A 164 3.99 5.92 0.60
CA PRO A 164 3.81 4.82 -0.36
C PRO A 164 4.71 4.82 -1.60
N THR A 165 5.51 5.85 -1.83
CA THR A 165 6.21 6.02 -3.11
C THR A 165 7.35 5.04 -3.34
N GLY A 166 7.92 4.49 -2.28
CA GLY A 166 9.12 3.65 -2.31
C GLY A 166 10.41 4.44 -2.53
N GLU A 167 10.34 5.77 -2.53
CA GLU A 167 11.49 6.64 -2.78
C GLU A 167 12.51 6.54 -1.62
N LEU A 168 13.76 6.24 -1.96
CA LEU A 168 14.89 6.23 -1.05
C LEU A 168 15.78 7.45 -1.34
N LEU A 169 15.91 8.34 -0.36
CA LEU A 169 16.73 9.54 -0.44
C LEU A 169 18.22 9.22 -0.37
N GLN A 170 19.05 10.09 -0.95
CA GLN A 170 20.49 9.95 -0.85
C GLN A 170 20.97 10.25 0.58
N LYS A 171 21.94 9.47 1.06
CA LYS A 171 22.46 9.59 2.43
C LYS A 171 23.09 10.97 2.67
N ASP A 172 23.82 11.50 1.69
CA ASP A 172 24.45 12.83 1.78
C ASP A 172 23.41 13.96 1.95
N ASP A 173 22.27 13.87 1.26
CA ASP A 173 21.18 14.84 1.40
C ASP A 173 20.56 14.79 2.81
N LEU A 174 20.41 13.60 3.37
CA LEU A 174 19.91 13.41 4.74
C LEU A 174 20.92 13.84 5.80
N ILE A 175 22.23 13.66 5.56
CA ILE A 175 23.29 14.18 6.43
C ILE A 175 23.18 15.70 6.49
N HIS A 176 23.07 16.37 5.33
CA HIS A 176 22.92 17.83 5.29
C HIS A 176 21.66 18.31 6.04
N LEU A 177 20.53 17.62 5.87
CA LEU A 177 19.31 17.94 6.60
C LEU A 177 19.46 17.73 8.11
N ALA A 178 20.13 16.66 8.54
CA ALA A 178 20.38 16.38 9.96
C ALA A 178 21.28 17.44 10.62
N GLU A 179 22.28 17.94 9.90
CA GLU A 179 23.11 19.07 10.34
C GLU A 179 22.25 20.34 10.51
N MET A 180 21.41 20.67 9.52
CA MET A 180 20.51 21.82 9.60
C MET A 180 19.50 21.70 10.76
N CYS A 181 18.97 20.51 11.01
CA CYS A 181 18.06 20.26 12.14
C CYS A 181 18.78 20.47 13.48
N SER A 182 20.01 19.98 13.60
CA SER A 182 20.84 20.17 14.80
C SER A 182 21.18 21.64 15.06
N GLU A 183 21.56 22.40 14.02
CA GLU A 183 21.81 23.86 14.11
C GLU A 183 20.60 24.64 14.68
N HIS A 184 19.39 24.14 14.43
CA HIS A 184 18.14 24.81 14.79
C HIS A 184 17.40 24.15 15.97
N ASN A 185 18.01 23.17 16.64
CA ASN A 185 17.41 22.38 17.72
C ASN A 185 16.10 21.67 17.33
N THR A 186 15.94 21.33 16.05
CA THR A 186 14.82 20.53 15.54
C THR A 186 15.18 19.06 15.67
N LEU A 187 14.34 18.25 16.31
CA LEU A 187 14.53 16.80 16.31
C LEU A 187 14.17 16.23 14.93
N LEU A 188 15.15 15.66 14.23
CA LEU A 188 14.94 14.87 13.03
C LEU A 188 14.62 13.43 13.41
N ILE A 189 13.46 12.92 12.99
CA ILE A 189 13.09 11.51 13.09
C ILE A 189 13.16 10.90 11.69
N VAL A 190 14.02 9.90 11.51
CA VAL A 190 14.13 9.13 10.27
C VAL A 190 13.51 7.75 10.51
N ASP A 191 12.32 7.53 9.97
CA ASP A 191 11.64 6.24 9.99
C ASP A 191 12.19 5.34 8.89
N GLU A 192 13.05 4.41 9.30
CA GLU A 192 13.74 3.44 8.46
C GLU A 192 13.09 2.05 8.56
N SER A 193 11.77 1.99 8.79
CA SER A 193 11.03 0.73 8.96
C SER A 193 11.14 -0.28 7.80
N SER A 194 11.58 0.16 6.61
CA SER A 194 11.75 -0.68 5.42
C SER A 194 13.19 -0.78 4.92
N ILE A 195 14.16 -0.16 5.59
CA ILE A 195 15.52 0.00 5.04
C ILE A 195 16.26 -1.34 4.93
N GLU A 196 16.03 -2.30 5.83
CA GLU A 196 16.70 -3.61 5.81
C GLU A 196 16.31 -4.47 4.61
N LEU A 197 15.11 -4.22 4.07
CA LEU A 197 14.58 -4.84 2.86
C LEU A 197 14.83 -3.98 1.60
N SER A 198 15.45 -2.82 1.78
CA SER A 198 15.80 -1.85 0.75
C SER A 198 17.32 -1.86 0.58
N ASP A 199 17.98 -0.78 1.00
CA ASP A 199 19.42 -0.60 0.97
C ASP A 199 19.91 -0.11 2.35
N PRO A 200 20.45 -1.01 3.21
CA PRO A 200 20.90 -0.65 4.54
C PRO A 200 22.09 0.33 4.55
N ASP A 201 22.85 0.45 3.46
CA ASP A 201 23.98 1.39 3.36
C ASP A 201 23.51 2.86 3.41
N MET A 202 22.25 3.10 3.04
CA MET A 202 21.61 4.43 3.02
C MET A 202 21.08 4.86 4.39
N SER A 203 21.32 4.04 5.42
CA SER A 203 20.99 4.29 6.81
C SER A 203 21.65 5.54 7.41
N MET A 204 20.92 6.23 8.29
CA MET A 204 21.38 7.36 9.10
C MET A 204 21.92 6.96 10.49
N VAL A 205 22.00 5.66 10.80
CA VAL A 205 22.42 5.16 12.13
C VAL A 205 23.77 5.69 12.58
N ASP A 206 24.76 5.74 11.69
CA ASP A 206 26.12 6.24 12.00
C ASP A 206 26.06 7.66 12.59
N LEU A 207 25.24 8.52 11.98
CA LEU A 207 25.12 9.92 12.39
C LEU A 207 24.32 10.08 13.68
N ALA A 208 23.38 9.16 13.95
CA ALA A 208 22.52 9.23 15.14
C ALA A 208 23.30 9.08 16.45
N LEU A 209 24.45 8.38 16.43
CA LEU A 209 25.23 8.11 17.64
C LEU A 209 25.83 9.39 18.28
N ASP A 210 26.19 10.36 17.45
CA ASP A 210 26.84 11.62 17.85
C ASP A 210 25.94 12.85 17.66
N ASN A 211 24.65 12.65 17.35
CA ASN A 211 23.69 13.74 17.13
C ASN A 211 22.48 13.61 18.06
N ASP A 212 22.42 14.47 19.09
CA ASP A 212 21.31 14.55 20.05
C ASP A 212 19.96 14.99 19.43
N HIS A 213 19.97 15.41 18.17
CA HIS A 213 18.79 15.85 17.41
C HIS A 213 18.43 14.88 16.27
N LEU A 214 18.90 13.64 16.32
CA LEU A 214 18.56 12.60 15.35
C LEU A 214 18.08 11.32 16.04
N LEU A 215 16.88 10.87 15.68
CA LEU A 215 16.33 9.57 16.05
C LEU A 215 16.07 8.74 14.79
N VAL A 216 16.67 7.57 14.71
CA VAL A 216 16.39 6.57 13.68
C VAL A 216 15.43 5.52 14.23
N ILE A 217 14.40 5.13 13.48
CA ILE A 217 13.44 4.09 13.88
C ILE A 217 13.59 2.88 12.94
N ARG A 218 13.72 1.68 13.51
CA ARG A 218 13.76 0.40 12.80
C ARG A 218 12.57 -0.48 13.21
N SER A 219 11.90 -1.08 12.23
CA SER A 219 10.77 -2.00 12.46
C SER A 219 11.23 -3.45 12.33
N VAL A 220 10.97 -4.28 13.33
CA VAL A 220 11.28 -5.71 13.28
C VAL A 220 10.10 -6.49 12.68
N SER A 221 8.86 -6.11 13.00
CA SER A 221 7.64 -6.80 12.54
C SER A 221 7.59 -7.02 11.02
N ASN A 222 7.97 -6.00 10.25
CA ASN A 222 7.85 -6.01 8.79
C ASN A 222 8.92 -6.90 8.15
N ILE A 223 10.15 -6.85 8.68
CA ILE A 223 11.33 -7.51 8.09
C ILE A 223 11.34 -9.02 8.38
N ILE A 224 10.74 -9.45 9.49
CA ILE A 224 10.53 -10.88 9.81
C ILE A 224 9.24 -11.45 9.23
N GLY A 225 8.43 -10.64 8.54
CA GLY A 225 7.16 -11.08 7.94
C GLY A 225 6.08 -11.47 8.95
N MET A 226 6.18 -11.03 10.22
CA MET A 226 5.23 -11.36 11.29
C MET A 226 4.65 -10.08 11.90
N PRO A 227 3.66 -9.43 11.27
CA PRO A 227 3.11 -8.17 11.75
C PRO A 227 2.44 -8.27 13.13
N GLY A 228 2.00 -9.47 13.53
CA GLY A 228 1.47 -9.74 14.88
C GLY A 228 2.50 -9.62 16.00
N ILE A 229 3.80 -9.75 15.67
CA ILE A 229 4.91 -9.50 16.60
C ILE A 229 5.19 -8.01 16.59
N ARG A 230 4.72 -7.29 17.60
CA ARG A 230 4.74 -5.82 17.65
C ARG A 230 6.07 -5.33 18.18
N LEU A 231 7.10 -5.32 17.36
CA LEU A 231 8.44 -4.92 17.78
C LEU A 231 9.11 -3.94 16.82
N ALA A 232 9.68 -2.90 17.39
CA ALA A 232 10.55 -1.93 16.76
C ALA A 232 11.59 -1.45 17.78
N TYR A 233 12.60 -0.73 17.31
CA TYR A 233 13.54 -0.05 18.18
C TYR A 233 14.02 1.27 17.56
N GLY A 234 14.27 2.24 18.42
CA GLY A 234 14.85 3.53 18.11
C GLY A 234 16.34 3.48 18.36
N ILE A 235 17.10 4.19 17.54
CA ILE A 235 18.55 4.35 17.68
C ILE A 235 18.83 5.85 17.73
N ALA A 236 19.50 6.27 18.79
CA ALA A 236 19.83 7.67 19.03
C ALA A 236 21.15 7.77 19.80
N SER A 237 21.61 9.01 20.00
CA SER A 237 22.70 9.29 20.93
C SER A 237 22.35 8.76 22.33
N ARG A 238 23.37 8.49 23.15
CA ARG A 238 23.15 7.99 24.53
C ARG A 238 22.32 8.96 25.37
N SER A 239 22.47 10.26 25.13
CA SER A 239 21.73 11.33 25.80
C SER A 239 20.24 11.25 25.46
N LEU A 240 19.90 11.28 24.16
CA LEU A 240 18.51 11.22 23.70
C LEU A 240 17.87 9.87 24.02
N ALA A 241 18.57 8.76 23.78
CA ALA A 241 18.08 7.42 24.13
C ALA A 241 17.81 7.26 25.63
N GLY A 242 18.63 7.87 26.50
CA GLY A 242 18.42 7.91 27.95
C GLY A 242 17.13 8.64 28.35
N ILE A 243 16.85 9.78 27.71
CA ILE A 243 15.61 10.55 27.91
C ILE A 243 14.40 9.69 27.48
N LEU A 244 14.42 9.14 26.27
CA LEU A 244 13.30 8.36 25.73
C LEU A 244 13.05 7.08 26.54
N ASN A 245 14.12 6.38 26.96
CA ASN A 245 13.98 5.21 27.85
C ASN A 245 13.44 5.55 29.24
N SER A 246 13.61 6.79 29.70
CA SER A 246 13.02 7.26 30.96
C SER A 246 11.55 7.67 30.80
N ALA A 247 11.16 8.11 29.60
CA ALA A 247 9.81 8.55 29.30
C ALA A 247 8.86 7.41 28.88
N ARG A 248 9.38 6.31 28.31
CA ARG A 248 8.53 5.21 27.84
C ARG A 248 7.76 4.54 28.96
N LEU A 249 6.64 3.91 28.59
CA LEU A 249 5.86 3.10 29.51
C LEU A 249 6.70 1.92 30.03
N SER A 250 6.52 1.61 31.31
CA SER A 250 7.12 0.41 31.91
C SER A 250 6.44 -0.83 31.34
N TRP A 251 7.22 -1.86 31.02
CA TRP A 251 6.72 -3.14 30.46
C TRP A 251 5.92 -2.99 29.16
N ASN A 252 6.32 -2.06 28.29
CA ASN A 252 5.66 -1.78 27.02
C ASN A 252 5.73 -2.91 25.97
N ILE A 253 6.59 -3.92 26.11
CA ILE A 253 6.77 -5.03 25.16
C ILE A 253 6.39 -6.34 25.85
N GLY A 254 5.56 -7.14 25.19
CA GLY A 254 5.18 -8.46 25.68
C GLY A 254 6.32 -9.47 25.59
N VAL A 255 6.30 -10.50 26.44
CA VAL A 255 7.33 -11.55 26.46
C VAL A 255 7.49 -12.22 25.09
N VAL A 256 6.38 -12.53 24.42
CA VAL A 256 6.39 -13.19 23.10
C VAL A 256 7.08 -12.32 22.06
N ASP A 257 6.78 -11.01 22.04
CA ASP A 257 7.41 -10.06 21.13
C ASP A 257 8.91 -9.93 21.40
N GLU A 258 9.28 -9.86 22.69
CA GLU A 258 10.67 -9.75 23.14
C GLU A 258 11.49 -10.97 22.71
N VAL A 259 11.04 -12.19 22.98
CA VAL A 259 11.83 -13.41 22.72
C VAL A 259 11.99 -13.71 21.23
N ILE A 260 10.92 -13.54 20.45
CA ILE A 260 10.96 -13.75 18.99
C ILE A 260 11.86 -12.69 18.34
N GLY A 261 11.69 -11.44 18.74
CA GLY A 261 12.51 -10.34 18.24
C GLY A 261 13.99 -10.49 18.61
N THR A 262 14.28 -10.84 19.85
CA THR A 262 15.66 -11.05 20.32
C THR A 262 16.33 -12.19 19.57
N ALA A 263 15.62 -13.29 19.30
CA ALA A 263 16.16 -14.41 18.53
C ALA A 263 16.52 -13.99 17.10
N PHE A 264 15.62 -13.28 16.41
CA PHE A 264 15.89 -12.76 15.07
C PHE A 264 17.06 -11.77 15.05
N LEU A 265 17.08 -10.80 15.98
CA LEU A 265 18.15 -9.80 16.05
C LEU A 265 19.51 -10.42 16.45
N SER A 266 19.49 -11.62 17.03
CA SER A 266 20.71 -12.35 17.40
C SER A 266 21.23 -13.29 16.30
N MET A 267 20.59 -13.33 15.13
CA MET A 267 21.06 -14.11 13.99
C MET A 267 22.46 -13.67 13.55
N GLU A 268 23.27 -14.63 13.09
CA GLU A 268 24.61 -14.36 12.57
C GLU A 268 24.55 -13.43 11.35
N GLY A 269 25.46 -12.45 11.31
CA GLY A 269 25.52 -11.46 10.24
C GLY A 269 24.66 -10.21 10.46
N GLY A 270 23.80 -10.16 11.48
CA GLY A 270 23.01 -8.96 11.81
C GLY A 270 22.14 -8.49 10.64
N SER A 271 22.21 -7.20 10.29
CA SER A 271 21.52 -6.61 9.13
C SER A 271 21.93 -7.21 7.76
N ASP A 272 23.08 -7.89 7.71
CA ASP A 272 23.64 -8.56 6.53
C ASP A 272 23.47 -10.09 6.56
N CYS A 273 22.64 -10.62 7.46
CA CYS A 273 22.35 -12.04 7.49
C CYS A 273 21.80 -12.56 6.15
N GLU A 274 22.02 -13.84 5.86
CA GLU A 274 21.66 -14.47 4.58
C GLU A 274 20.16 -14.30 4.25
N TYR A 275 19.30 -14.41 5.26
CA TYR A 275 17.86 -14.21 5.12
C TYR A 275 17.51 -12.82 4.57
N LEU A 276 18.07 -11.74 5.12
CA LEU A 276 17.80 -10.39 4.64
C LEU A 276 18.44 -10.12 3.29
N SER A 277 19.65 -10.61 3.06
CA SER A 277 20.34 -10.52 1.76
C SER A 277 19.50 -11.14 0.64
N MET A 278 19.00 -12.36 0.84
CA MET A 278 18.11 -13.03 -0.11
C MET A 278 16.77 -12.33 -0.27
N SER A 279 16.24 -11.74 0.81
CA SER A 279 15.02 -10.96 0.77
C SER A 279 15.18 -9.74 -0.15
N ARG A 280 16.29 -9.00 -0.01
CA ARG A 280 16.63 -7.85 -0.87
C ARG A 280 16.79 -8.26 -2.34
N ASP A 281 17.46 -9.38 -2.61
CA ASP A 281 17.61 -9.91 -3.97
C ASP A 281 16.28 -10.30 -4.61
N LEU A 282 15.41 -10.99 -3.86
CA LEU A 282 14.06 -11.34 -4.29
C LEU A 282 13.25 -10.08 -4.60
N ILE A 283 13.24 -9.10 -3.68
CA ILE A 283 12.54 -7.83 -3.85
C ILE A 283 13.01 -7.12 -5.11
N LYS A 284 14.32 -6.96 -5.29
CA LYS A 284 14.90 -6.29 -6.45
C LYS A 284 14.51 -6.96 -7.77
N LYS A 285 14.57 -8.30 -7.81
CA LYS A 285 14.20 -9.10 -8.99
C LYS A 285 12.71 -8.98 -9.30
N GLU A 286 11.85 -9.14 -8.30
CA GLU A 286 10.41 -9.16 -8.52
C GLU A 286 9.84 -7.76 -8.77
N ARG A 287 10.37 -6.68 -8.18
CA ARG A 287 10.00 -5.30 -8.59
C ARG A 287 10.24 -5.07 -10.07
N LYS A 288 11.42 -5.45 -10.57
CA LYS A 288 11.73 -5.32 -12.00
C LYS A 288 10.76 -6.13 -12.87
N TYR A 289 10.35 -7.29 -12.40
CA TYR A 289 9.34 -8.10 -13.08
C TYR A 289 7.96 -7.43 -13.07
N ILE A 290 7.50 -6.96 -11.91
CA ILE A 290 6.23 -6.24 -11.73
C ILE A 290 6.17 -5.01 -12.65
N SER A 291 7.20 -4.15 -12.63
CA SER A 291 7.27 -2.98 -13.52
C SER A 291 7.19 -3.38 -14.99
N LYS A 292 7.94 -4.42 -15.40
CA LYS A 292 7.89 -4.91 -16.78
C LYS A 292 6.51 -5.48 -17.13
N ARG A 293 5.89 -6.23 -16.22
CA ARG A 293 4.60 -6.88 -16.45
C ARG A 293 3.48 -5.85 -16.62
N PHE A 294 3.44 -4.85 -15.75
CA PHE A 294 2.48 -3.74 -15.85
C PHE A 294 2.73 -2.85 -17.06
N SER A 295 3.99 -2.63 -17.49
CA SER A 295 4.24 -1.86 -18.71
C SER A 295 3.63 -2.46 -19.99
N GLY A 296 3.26 -3.74 -19.96
CA GLY A 296 2.51 -4.41 -21.04
C GLY A 296 0.99 -4.28 -20.94
N ILE A 297 0.46 -3.66 -19.88
CA ILE A 297 -0.98 -3.51 -19.61
C ILE A 297 -1.28 -2.01 -19.61
N TYR A 298 -2.22 -1.59 -20.47
CA TYR A 298 -2.61 -0.19 -20.56
C TYR A 298 -3.17 0.33 -19.23
N GLY A 299 -2.78 1.54 -18.87
CA GLY A 299 -3.26 2.24 -17.68
C GLY A 299 -2.61 1.87 -16.36
N PHE A 300 -1.51 1.10 -16.35
CA PHE A 300 -0.72 0.87 -15.14
C PHE A 300 0.69 1.43 -15.27
N ASP A 301 0.93 2.57 -14.61
CA ASP A 301 2.24 3.22 -14.55
C ASP A 301 2.91 2.96 -13.20
N VAL A 302 3.89 2.06 -13.19
CA VAL A 302 4.64 1.72 -11.96
C VAL A 302 5.70 2.77 -11.68
N ILE A 303 5.63 3.37 -10.49
CA ILE A 303 6.62 4.32 -9.99
C ILE A 303 7.85 3.56 -9.49
N GLU A 304 9.04 4.06 -9.82
CA GLU A 304 10.31 3.47 -9.36
C GLU A 304 10.37 3.43 -7.83
N SER A 305 10.75 2.28 -7.28
CA SER A 305 10.75 2.03 -5.85
C SER A 305 12.02 1.30 -5.42
N SER A 306 12.53 1.72 -4.27
CA SER A 306 13.61 1.09 -3.52
C SER A 306 13.10 0.25 -2.35
N ALA A 307 11.80 0.20 -2.07
CA ALA A 307 11.21 -0.57 -0.96
C ALA A 307 10.67 -1.96 -1.34
N ASN A 308 10.11 -2.72 -0.39
CA ASN A 308 9.43 -4.00 -0.60
C ASN A 308 7.98 -3.86 -1.13
N TYR A 309 7.68 -2.76 -1.80
CA TYR A 309 6.37 -2.44 -2.40
C TYR A 309 6.58 -1.50 -3.60
N VAL A 310 5.56 -1.37 -4.44
CA VAL A 310 5.52 -0.43 -5.57
C VAL A 310 4.24 0.39 -5.52
N LEU A 311 4.34 1.66 -5.92
CA LEU A 311 3.19 2.52 -6.17
C LEU A 311 2.84 2.45 -7.66
N VAL A 312 1.57 2.34 -7.97
CA VAL A 312 1.07 2.28 -9.35
C VAL A 312 0.07 3.41 -9.56
N ASP A 313 0.34 4.26 -10.53
CA ASP A 313 -0.57 5.27 -11.02
C ASP A 313 -1.48 4.63 -12.07
N ILE A 314 -2.79 4.74 -11.84
CA ILE A 314 -3.83 4.14 -12.67
C ILE A 314 -4.73 5.18 -13.32
N ARG A 315 -4.27 6.43 -13.43
CA ARG A 315 -5.07 7.56 -13.96
C ARG A 315 -5.69 7.32 -15.34
N ASP A 316 -5.07 6.47 -16.15
CA ASP A 316 -5.49 6.18 -17.52
C ASP A 316 -6.43 4.96 -17.59
N LEU A 317 -6.69 4.29 -16.47
CA LEU A 317 -7.77 3.30 -16.40
C LEU A 317 -9.13 3.99 -16.40
N PHE A 318 -10.14 3.26 -16.90
CA PHE A 318 -11.54 3.70 -16.87
C PHE A 318 -12.15 3.68 -15.46
N LEU A 319 -11.46 3.08 -14.50
CA LEU A 319 -11.92 2.92 -13.11
C LEU A 319 -10.91 3.53 -12.13
N ASP A 320 -11.42 4.03 -11.01
CA ASP A 320 -10.62 4.67 -9.96
C ASP A 320 -10.00 3.65 -8.99
N SER A 321 -9.08 4.12 -8.13
CA SER A 321 -8.34 3.23 -7.22
C SER A 321 -9.22 2.54 -6.18
N ALA A 322 -10.36 3.13 -5.82
CA ALA A 322 -11.31 2.52 -4.90
C ALA A 322 -12.02 1.34 -5.59
N ARG A 323 -12.55 1.55 -6.80
CA ARG A 323 -13.18 0.49 -7.59
C ARG A 323 -12.22 -0.65 -7.91
N LEU A 324 -10.96 -0.34 -8.26
CA LEU A 324 -9.95 -1.39 -8.50
C LEU A 324 -9.73 -2.23 -7.24
N THR A 325 -9.62 -1.56 -6.09
CA THR A 325 -9.37 -2.21 -4.81
C THR A 325 -10.54 -3.09 -4.40
N GLU A 326 -11.78 -2.61 -4.57
CA GLU A 326 -13.01 -3.35 -4.26
C GLU A 326 -13.21 -4.55 -5.20
N GLY A 327 -12.99 -4.37 -6.51
CA GLY A 327 -13.09 -5.46 -7.49
C GLY A 327 -12.06 -6.55 -7.28
N LEU A 328 -10.80 -6.21 -6.94
CA LEU A 328 -9.81 -7.23 -6.57
C LEU A 328 -10.16 -7.89 -5.23
N ALA A 329 -10.69 -7.13 -4.28
CA ALA A 329 -11.10 -7.66 -2.98
C ALA A 329 -12.23 -8.69 -3.12
N SER A 330 -13.21 -8.49 -4.03
CA SER A 330 -14.28 -9.48 -4.28
C SER A 330 -13.74 -10.83 -4.78
N HIS A 331 -12.52 -10.85 -5.33
CA HIS A 331 -11.79 -12.04 -5.77
C HIS A 331 -10.77 -12.56 -4.74
N GLY A 332 -10.82 -12.04 -3.51
CA GLY A 332 -9.92 -12.41 -2.42
C GLY A 332 -8.50 -11.86 -2.57
N ILE A 333 -8.29 -10.80 -3.36
CA ILE A 333 -6.98 -10.15 -3.53
C ILE A 333 -7.05 -8.73 -2.95
N MET A 334 -6.26 -8.48 -1.91
CA MET A 334 -6.21 -7.17 -1.28
C MET A 334 -5.05 -6.34 -1.79
N ILE A 335 -5.33 -5.13 -2.24
CA ILE A 335 -4.34 -4.11 -2.56
C ILE A 335 -4.57 -2.87 -1.69
N ARG A 336 -3.62 -1.94 -1.64
CA ARG A 336 -3.80 -0.70 -0.86
C ARG A 336 -4.21 0.45 -1.78
N ASP A 337 -5.48 0.85 -1.72
CA ASP A 337 -5.91 2.17 -2.21
C ASP A 337 -5.10 3.27 -1.49
N CYS A 338 -4.54 4.24 -2.20
CA CYS A 338 -3.75 5.32 -1.60
C CYS A 338 -4.49 6.67 -1.55
N SER A 339 -5.79 6.72 -1.85
CA SER A 339 -6.55 7.98 -1.87
C SER A 339 -6.42 8.80 -0.58
N ASP A 340 -6.36 8.15 0.60
CA ASP A 340 -6.18 8.83 1.90
C ASP A 340 -4.76 9.38 2.13
N LEU A 341 -3.78 8.93 1.35
CA LEU A 341 -2.38 9.39 1.38
C LEU A 341 -2.15 10.54 0.39
N PHE A 342 -3.01 10.68 -0.62
CA PHE A 342 -2.96 11.68 -1.69
C PHE A 342 -4.15 12.65 -1.64
N ASN A 343 -4.58 13.06 -0.45
CA ASN A 343 -5.64 14.08 -0.27
C ASN A 343 -6.97 13.79 -1.01
N GLY A 344 -7.32 12.51 -1.17
CA GLY A 344 -8.54 12.06 -1.84
C GLY A 344 -8.36 11.75 -3.33
N GLU A 345 -7.17 11.91 -3.91
CA GLU A 345 -6.92 11.51 -5.29
C GLU A 345 -7.01 9.99 -5.46
N LYS A 346 -8.04 9.53 -6.18
CA LYS A 346 -8.33 8.10 -6.38
C LYS A 346 -7.64 7.51 -7.61
N ARG A 347 -6.32 7.69 -7.73
CA ARG A 347 -5.56 7.20 -8.90
C ARG A 347 -4.35 6.35 -8.55
N TYR A 348 -4.09 6.16 -7.27
CA TYR A 348 -2.90 5.46 -6.81
C TYR A 348 -3.27 4.23 -6.01
N VAL A 349 -2.63 3.11 -6.35
CA VAL A 349 -2.66 1.89 -5.56
C VAL A 349 -1.25 1.44 -5.25
N ARG A 350 -1.04 0.91 -4.04
CA ARG A 350 0.23 0.33 -3.62
C ARG A 350 0.12 -1.19 -3.54
N LEU A 351 1.14 -1.87 -4.04
CA LEU A 351 1.27 -3.32 -4.04
C LEU A 351 2.55 -3.72 -3.31
N SER A 352 2.45 -4.55 -2.28
CA SER A 352 3.61 -5.22 -1.70
C SER A 352 4.27 -6.12 -2.74
N VAL A 353 5.59 -6.22 -2.74
CA VAL A 353 6.27 -7.22 -3.53
C VAL A 353 5.99 -8.58 -2.90
N ARG A 354 5.61 -9.56 -3.72
CA ARG A 354 5.24 -10.92 -3.32
C ARG A 354 5.81 -11.94 -4.31
N PRO A 355 5.78 -13.25 -4.01
CA PRO A 355 6.14 -14.30 -4.96
C PRO A 355 5.47 -14.14 -6.34
N ARG A 356 6.18 -14.56 -7.38
CA ARG A 356 5.77 -14.30 -8.77
C ARG A 356 4.44 -14.94 -9.15
N ASP A 357 4.20 -16.14 -8.66
CA ASP A 357 2.96 -16.89 -8.87
C ASP A 357 1.74 -16.18 -8.24
N GLU A 358 1.92 -15.60 -7.05
CA GLU A 358 0.92 -14.75 -6.41
C GLU A 358 0.65 -13.48 -7.24
N PHE A 359 1.70 -12.83 -7.73
CA PHE A 359 1.55 -11.64 -8.58
C PHE A 359 0.86 -11.95 -9.91
N GLU A 360 1.21 -13.07 -10.57
CA GLU A 360 0.52 -13.48 -11.80
C GLU A 360 -0.95 -13.87 -11.54
N ARG A 361 -1.30 -14.34 -10.34
CA ARG A 361 -2.72 -14.52 -9.96
C ARG A 361 -3.45 -13.18 -9.90
N LEU A 362 -2.85 -12.13 -9.32
CA LEU A 362 -3.40 -10.77 -9.36
C LEU A 362 -3.60 -10.32 -10.80
N ILE A 363 -2.60 -10.49 -11.66
CA ILE A 363 -2.69 -10.06 -13.06
C ILE A 363 -3.82 -10.75 -13.81
N ARG A 364 -4.00 -12.06 -13.65
CA ARG A 364 -5.12 -12.78 -14.29
C ARG A 364 -6.49 -12.32 -13.80
N THR A 365 -6.58 -11.99 -12.51
CA THR A 365 -7.83 -11.53 -11.89
C THR A 365 -8.25 -10.14 -12.41
N LEU A 366 -7.32 -9.34 -12.94
CA LEU A 366 -7.66 -8.05 -13.54
C LEU A 366 -8.64 -8.16 -14.71
N ASP A 367 -8.58 -9.24 -15.50
CA ASP A 367 -9.53 -9.44 -16.60
C ASP A 367 -10.96 -9.61 -16.10
N ASP A 368 -11.14 -10.40 -15.04
CA ASP A 368 -12.44 -10.62 -14.41
C ASP A 368 -12.98 -9.31 -13.83
N VAL A 369 -12.14 -8.57 -13.09
CA VAL A 369 -12.49 -7.27 -12.52
C VAL A 369 -12.86 -6.26 -13.61
N PHE A 370 -12.08 -6.18 -14.69
CA PHE A 370 -12.39 -5.26 -15.78
C PHE A 370 -13.67 -5.63 -16.51
N ALA A 371 -13.94 -6.92 -16.71
CA ALA A 371 -15.17 -7.39 -17.33
C ALA A 371 -16.39 -7.08 -16.46
N GLU A 372 -16.32 -7.32 -15.15
CA GLU A 372 -17.39 -7.02 -14.20
C GLU A 372 -17.68 -5.53 -14.09
N MET A 373 -16.64 -4.71 -13.90
CA MET A 373 -16.79 -3.25 -13.81
C MET A 373 -17.32 -2.65 -15.12
N SER A 374 -16.89 -3.18 -16.28
CA SER A 374 -17.45 -2.76 -17.57
C SER A 374 -18.92 -3.11 -17.72
N ARG A 375 -19.38 -4.24 -17.17
CA ARG A 375 -20.79 -4.64 -17.16
C ARG A 375 -21.62 -3.75 -16.23
N GLU A 376 -21.08 -3.40 -15.08
CA GLU A 376 -21.71 -2.48 -14.13
C GLU A 376 -21.88 -1.08 -14.75
N ASP A 377 -20.82 -0.52 -15.34
CA ASP A 377 -20.87 0.78 -16.05
C ASP A 377 -21.85 0.76 -17.22
N ALA A 378 -21.90 -0.36 -17.95
CA ALA A 378 -22.85 -0.56 -19.04
C ALA A 378 -24.30 -0.56 -18.52
N ARG A 379 -24.54 -1.17 -17.35
CA ARG A 379 -25.86 -1.23 -16.71
C ARG A 379 -26.31 0.14 -16.22
N GLU A 380 -25.46 0.88 -15.50
CA GLU A 380 -25.79 2.23 -15.03
C GLU A 380 -26.16 3.16 -16.20
N LYS A 381 -25.36 3.16 -17.27
CA LYS A 381 -25.64 3.95 -18.48
C LYS A 381 -26.88 3.48 -19.22
N LEU A 382 -27.19 2.18 -19.16
CA LEU A 382 -28.42 1.65 -19.73
C LEU A 382 -29.65 2.17 -18.99
N GLU A 383 -29.60 2.16 -17.65
CA GLU A 383 -30.67 2.69 -16.80
C GLU A 383 -30.87 4.19 -17.07
N GLU A 384 -29.81 4.99 -17.14
CA GLU A 384 -29.88 6.39 -17.55
C GLU A 384 -30.52 6.56 -18.94
N THR A 385 -30.15 5.70 -19.91
CA THR A 385 -30.69 5.76 -21.28
C THR A 385 -32.19 5.46 -21.30
N ILE A 386 -32.64 4.49 -20.50
CA ILE A 386 -34.05 4.13 -20.36
C ILE A 386 -34.84 5.28 -19.71
N GLU A 387 -34.32 5.86 -18.63
CA GLU A 387 -34.96 6.99 -17.92
C GLU A 387 -35.12 8.23 -18.82
N HIS A 388 -34.14 8.49 -19.69
CA HIS A 388 -34.15 9.64 -20.61
C HIS A 388 -34.74 9.32 -21.99
N GLY A 389 -35.30 8.13 -22.20
CA GLY A 389 -35.97 7.73 -23.45
C GLY A 389 -35.06 7.75 -24.69
N GLY A 390 -33.77 7.41 -24.53
CA GLY A 390 -32.83 7.33 -25.64
C GLY A 390 -32.29 8.67 -26.16
N ALA A 391 -32.52 9.78 -25.45
CA ALA A 391 -31.97 11.08 -25.80
C ALA A 391 -30.47 11.17 -25.42
N SER A 392 -29.57 10.61 -26.24
CA SER A 392 -28.13 10.83 -26.03
C SER A 392 -27.76 12.29 -26.36
N THR A 393 -27.17 13.00 -25.40
CA THR A 393 -26.76 14.41 -25.53
C THR A 393 -25.46 14.59 -26.33
N ALA A 394 -24.80 13.51 -26.75
CA ALA A 394 -23.56 13.54 -27.49
C ALA A 394 -23.81 13.54 -29.01
N GLY A 395 -23.92 14.73 -29.60
CA GLY A 395 -23.90 14.89 -31.05
C GLY A 395 -22.58 14.45 -31.69
N ARG A 396 -22.60 14.11 -32.98
CA ARG A 396 -21.37 13.89 -33.76
C ARG A 396 -20.47 15.12 -33.67
N GLY A 397 -19.26 14.93 -33.15
CA GLY A 397 -18.24 15.98 -32.99
C GLY A 397 -18.04 16.49 -31.56
N SER A 398 -18.91 16.13 -30.60
CA SER A 398 -18.75 16.46 -29.17
C SER A 398 -18.58 15.22 -28.27
N CYS A 399 -18.56 14.03 -28.85
CA CYS A 399 -18.32 12.78 -28.14
C CYS A 399 -16.80 12.60 -27.89
N GLU A 400 -16.44 12.37 -26.63
CA GLU A 400 -15.06 12.13 -26.19
C GLU A 400 -14.40 10.92 -26.87
N TYR A 401 -15.21 9.95 -27.31
CA TYR A 401 -14.74 8.71 -27.96
C TYR A 401 -14.71 8.78 -29.50
N TYR A 402 -14.84 9.97 -30.11
CA TYR A 402 -14.64 10.15 -31.56
C TYR A 402 -13.15 10.08 -31.93
N PRO A 403 -12.70 9.35 -32.98
CA PRO A 403 -13.45 8.84 -34.12
C PRO A 403 -13.71 7.31 -34.10
N CYS A 404 -13.87 6.69 -32.93
CA CYS A 404 -14.21 5.25 -32.86
C CYS A 404 -15.58 4.88 -33.47
N HIS A 405 -16.31 5.87 -33.99
CA HIS A 405 -17.64 5.74 -34.60
C HIS A 405 -17.63 6.05 -36.10
N PHE A 406 -18.30 5.22 -36.91
CA PHE A 406 -18.39 5.39 -38.36
C PHE A 406 -19.64 6.20 -38.78
N THR A 407 -19.59 6.81 -39.96
CA THR A 407 -20.70 7.61 -40.50
C THR A 407 -21.95 6.76 -40.68
N GLY A 408 -23.02 7.07 -39.93
CA GLY A 408 -24.32 6.39 -40.00
C GLY A 408 -24.70 5.63 -38.73
N GLN A 409 -23.78 5.51 -37.78
CA GLN A 409 -23.99 4.82 -36.50
C GLN A 409 -25.03 5.51 -35.60
N ASP A 410 -25.86 4.67 -34.99
CA ASP A 410 -26.72 5.00 -33.85
C ASP A 410 -25.94 4.81 -32.54
N CYS A 411 -25.97 5.83 -31.67
CA CYS A 411 -25.25 5.86 -30.39
C CYS A 411 -26.21 5.82 -29.19
N THR A 412 -27.45 5.33 -29.36
CA THR A 412 -28.41 5.16 -28.26
C THR A 412 -27.81 4.30 -27.15
N PHE A 413 -27.09 3.24 -27.52
CA PHE A 413 -26.37 2.36 -26.60
C PHE A 413 -24.87 2.62 -26.68
N CYS A 414 -24.40 3.69 -26.02
CA CYS A 414 -22.96 3.92 -25.84
C CYS A 414 -22.24 2.70 -25.22
N PHE A 415 -22.97 1.92 -24.41
CA PHE A 415 -22.57 0.62 -23.90
C PHE A 415 -23.61 -0.42 -24.30
N CYS A 416 -23.16 -1.58 -24.77
CA CYS A 416 -24.06 -2.63 -25.24
C CYS A 416 -24.77 -3.30 -24.04
N PRO A 417 -26.11 -3.31 -23.98
CA PRO A 417 -26.87 -3.99 -22.92
C PRO A 417 -26.67 -5.51 -22.86
N PHE A 418 -25.98 -6.08 -23.85
CA PHE A 418 -25.73 -7.51 -23.95
C PHE A 418 -24.25 -7.88 -23.74
N TYR A 419 -23.38 -6.94 -23.34
CA TYR A 419 -21.96 -7.24 -23.15
C TYR A 419 -21.71 -8.07 -21.88
N ALA A 420 -20.91 -9.14 -21.89
CA ALA A 420 -20.39 -9.86 -23.05
C ALA A 420 -21.46 -10.86 -23.54
N CYS A 421 -21.78 -10.87 -24.83
CA CYS A 421 -22.84 -11.73 -25.36
C CYS A 421 -22.35 -13.12 -25.80
N GLU A 422 -21.03 -13.27 -25.97
CA GLU A 422 -20.34 -14.52 -26.33
C GLU A 422 -20.87 -15.19 -27.61
N GLU A 423 -21.47 -14.39 -28.51
CA GLU A 423 -22.08 -14.85 -29.75
C GLU A 423 -21.28 -14.39 -30.97
N GLU A 424 -20.52 -15.30 -31.58
CA GLU A 424 -19.62 -14.99 -32.70
C GLU A 424 -20.38 -14.51 -33.95
N ARG A 425 -21.65 -14.90 -34.12
CA ARG A 425 -22.48 -14.42 -35.25
C ARG A 425 -22.74 -12.91 -35.21
N THR A 426 -22.58 -12.27 -34.05
CA THR A 426 -22.62 -10.80 -33.95
C THR A 426 -21.42 -10.12 -34.61
N GLY A 427 -20.37 -10.87 -34.93
CA GLY A 427 -19.05 -10.37 -35.30
C GLY A 427 -18.09 -10.24 -34.11
N GLY A 428 -18.54 -10.55 -32.90
CA GLY A 428 -17.68 -10.62 -31.72
C GLY A 428 -16.76 -11.85 -31.72
N LYS A 429 -15.67 -11.80 -30.96
CA LYS A 429 -14.72 -12.90 -30.82
C LYS A 429 -13.97 -12.81 -29.49
N TRP A 430 -13.51 -13.95 -28.99
CA TRP A 430 -12.53 -13.99 -27.90
C TRP A 430 -11.15 -13.58 -28.40
N ILE A 431 -10.51 -12.64 -27.71
CA ILE A 431 -9.14 -12.22 -27.97
C ILE A 431 -8.27 -12.44 -26.73
N GLU A 432 -6.98 -12.64 -26.94
CA GLU A 432 -6.00 -12.70 -25.85
C GLU A 432 -5.81 -11.30 -25.27
N SER A 433 -5.96 -11.16 -23.95
CA SER A 433 -5.79 -9.90 -23.24
C SER A 433 -4.32 -9.60 -22.95
N SER A 434 -4.00 -8.35 -22.61
CA SER A 434 -2.66 -7.97 -22.14
C SER A 434 -2.26 -8.66 -20.82
N THR A 435 -3.21 -9.22 -20.09
CA THR A 435 -2.96 -9.98 -18.86
C THR A 435 -2.77 -11.49 -19.16
N GLY A 436 -2.94 -11.93 -20.41
CA GLY A 436 -2.79 -13.32 -20.84
C GLY A 436 -4.05 -14.19 -20.64
N GLY A 437 -5.18 -13.57 -20.27
CA GLY A 437 -6.49 -14.19 -20.25
C GLY A 437 -7.23 -14.04 -21.60
N GLN A 438 -8.52 -14.37 -21.60
CA GLN A 438 -9.40 -14.19 -22.76
C GLN A 438 -10.46 -13.14 -22.44
N VAL A 439 -10.60 -12.14 -23.31
CA VAL A 439 -11.65 -11.11 -23.20
C VAL A 439 -12.52 -11.08 -24.44
N TRP A 440 -13.82 -10.83 -24.26
CA TRP A 440 -14.77 -10.77 -25.36
C TRP A 440 -14.65 -9.41 -26.07
N SER A 441 -14.25 -9.44 -27.35
CA SER A 441 -14.18 -8.25 -28.20
C SER A 441 -15.43 -8.10 -29.05
N CYS A 442 -16.04 -6.92 -29.00
CA CYS A 442 -17.17 -6.53 -29.83
C CYS A 442 -16.77 -5.60 -30.99
N GLU A 443 -15.47 -5.48 -31.30
CA GLU A 443 -14.92 -4.49 -32.24
C GLU A 443 -15.53 -4.53 -33.65
N HIS A 444 -16.09 -5.67 -34.07
CA HIS A 444 -16.73 -5.83 -35.38
C HIS A 444 -18.26 -5.98 -35.30
N CYS A 445 -18.86 -5.80 -34.12
CA CYS A 445 -20.31 -5.86 -33.97
C CYS A 445 -20.97 -4.59 -34.52
N THR A 446 -21.88 -4.76 -35.49
CA THR A 446 -22.63 -3.64 -36.10
C THR A 446 -24.11 -3.65 -35.73
N LEU A 447 -24.60 -4.65 -35.01
CA LEU A 447 -26.03 -4.86 -34.80
C LEU A 447 -26.69 -3.71 -34.05
N LEU A 448 -26.17 -3.35 -32.86
CA LEU A 448 -26.70 -2.24 -32.07
C LEU A 448 -26.41 -0.86 -32.62
N HIS A 449 -25.52 -0.77 -33.60
CA HIS A 449 -25.17 0.47 -34.28
C HIS A 449 -26.14 0.83 -35.41
N ARG A 450 -27.08 -0.07 -35.75
CA ARG A 450 -28.12 0.16 -36.76
C ARG A 450 -29.31 0.90 -36.12
N PRO A 451 -29.74 2.06 -36.63
CA PRO A 451 -30.81 2.85 -36.01
C PRO A 451 -32.11 2.08 -35.74
N ASN A 452 -32.55 1.24 -36.67
CA ASN A 452 -33.76 0.44 -36.49
C ASN A 452 -33.61 -0.61 -35.38
N VAL A 453 -32.42 -1.22 -35.25
CA VAL A 453 -32.15 -2.25 -34.23
C VAL A 453 -32.04 -1.59 -32.86
N ALA A 454 -31.30 -0.48 -32.77
CA ALA A 454 -31.20 0.30 -31.54
C ALA A 454 -32.58 0.71 -31.02
N LYS A 455 -33.45 1.21 -31.91
CA LYS A 455 -34.83 1.54 -31.54
C LYS A 455 -35.62 0.33 -31.05
N MET A 456 -35.58 -0.81 -31.76
CA MET A 456 -36.29 -2.02 -31.35
C MET A 456 -35.81 -2.55 -29.99
N VAL A 457 -34.51 -2.48 -29.72
CA VAL A 457 -33.93 -2.86 -28.44
C VAL A 457 -34.36 -1.88 -27.35
N LEU A 458 -34.33 -0.57 -27.60
CA LEU A 458 -34.79 0.44 -26.64
C LEU A 458 -36.27 0.25 -26.29
N ASP A 459 -37.13 0.06 -27.29
CA ASP A 459 -38.56 -0.21 -27.10
C ASP A 459 -38.78 -1.47 -26.24
N ALA A 460 -37.99 -2.52 -26.46
CA ALA A 460 -38.06 -3.76 -25.66
C ALA A 460 -37.54 -3.56 -24.22
N LEU A 461 -36.58 -2.67 -24.01
CA LEU A 461 -36.02 -2.35 -22.69
C LEU A 461 -36.92 -1.43 -21.85
N MET A 462 -37.66 -0.53 -22.51
CA MET A 462 -38.57 0.42 -21.85
C MET A 462 -39.93 -0.19 -21.47
N ALA A 463 -40.19 -1.46 -21.79
CA ALA A 463 -41.47 -2.07 -21.42
C ALA A 463 -41.56 -2.31 -19.90
N ASP A 464 -42.79 -2.30 -19.36
CA ASP A 464 -43.03 -2.58 -17.95
C ASP A 464 -42.43 -3.94 -17.54
N GLY A 465 -41.61 -3.97 -16.49
CA GLY A 465 -40.97 -5.19 -16.01
C GLY A 465 -39.62 -4.95 -15.34
N ASP A 466 -38.99 -6.05 -14.95
CA ASP A 466 -37.60 -6.05 -14.45
C ASP A 466 -36.60 -5.84 -15.61
N THR A 467 -35.56 -5.03 -15.37
CA THR A 467 -34.57 -4.67 -16.39
C THR A 467 -33.84 -5.89 -16.94
N ASP A 468 -33.50 -6.87 -16.11
CA ASP A 468 -32.78 -8.08 -16.54
C ASP A 468 -33.69 -8.99 -17.40
N ASP A 469 -34.96 -9.07 -17.05
CA ASP A 469 -35.97 -9.76 -17.88
C ASP A 469 -36.18 -9.05 -19.22
N ASN A 470 -36.20 -7.72 -19.22
CA ASN A 470 -36.31 -6.91 -20.43
C ASN A 470 -35.08 -7.08 -21.34
N ILE A 471 -33.87 -7.15 -20.79
CA ILE A 471 -32.63 -7.46 -21.54
C ILE A 471 -32.73 -8.85 -22.18
N ARG A 472 -33.12 -9.87 -21.41
CA ARG A 472 -33.29 -11.25 -21.92
C ARG A 472 -34.33 -11.31 -23.05
N ARG A 473 -35.43 -10.59 -22.90
CA ARG A 473 -36.48 -10.49 -23.93
C ARG A 473 -35.95 -9.80 -25.17
N ALA A 474 -35.28 -8.65 -25.03
CA ALA A 474 -34.69 -7.92 -26.15
C ALA A 474 -33.68 -8.78 -26.93
N TRP A 475 -32.82 -9.54 -26.23
CA TRP A 475 -31.93 -10.49 -26.88
C TRP A 475 -32.70 -11.54 -27.71
N LYS A 476 -33.71 -12.16 -27.10
CA LYS A 476 -34.46 -13.26 -27.72
C LYS A 476 -35.34 -12.82 -28.89
N GLU A 477 -35.99 -11.67 -28.76
CA GLU A 477 -37.03 -11.22 -29.70
C GLU A 477 -36.47 -10.27 -30.77
N VAL A 478 -35.38 -9.56 -30.48
CA VAL A 478 -34.78 -8.58 -31.41
C VAL A 478 -33.45 -9.09 -31.95
N ILE A 479 -32.52 -9.54 -31.09
CA ILE A 479 -31.16 -9.88 -31.55
C ILE A 479 -31.10 -11.23 -32.25
N ILE A 480 -31.60 -12.31 -31.63
CA ILE A 480 -31.53 -13.67 -32.20
C ILE A 480 -32.08 -13.74 -33.64
N PRO A 481 -33.21 -13.08 -34.00
CA PRO A 481 -33.71 -13.09 -35.38
C PRO A 481 -32.82 -12.37 -36.41
N LEU A 482 -31.84 -11.58 -35.97
CA LEU A 482 -30.94 -10.79 -36.82
C LEU A 482 -29.54 -11.41 -36.98
N LEU A 483 -29.25 -12.50 -36.25
CA LEU A 483 -28.03 -13.31 -36.34
C LEU A 483 -28.15 -14.36 -37.46
#